data_AF-A0A7S1Y051-F1
#
_entry.id   AF-A0A7S1Y051-F1
#
_cell.length_a   1.000
_cell.length_b   1.000
_cell.length_c   1.000
_cell.angle_alpha   90.00
_cell.angle_beta   90.00
_cell.angle_gamma   90.00
#
_symmetry.space_group_name_H-M   'P 1'
#
loop_
_entity.id
_entity.type
_entity.pdbx_description
1 polymer ?
#
loop_
_entity_poly.entity_id
_entity_poly.type
_entity_poly.pdbx_seq_one_letter_code
_entity_poly.pdbx_strand_id
1 'polypeptide(L)'
;ELPACALEALPAALSPPGAQRLLCGLYELDEATRARRGALDVVDLSLDGGDDEGPGFTVQHTLEVPSGVTDAKLRGNVVVLGKSTGSAAVYHIAPPSAADGEEETLSFLGETGLEDGQDCLYLSVDWSAADGDGGGVFCASKANGEVSAFALGDGGDVAELSTWDAHTFMGCAAEVWIVACSRKDENALVTGADDGMLKLWDLRMVPTPAATVKGVHEAGVTTAQWHPVRAHLFATGSYDQRVRLWDARSMRRPLQTTEAPGGVWRVKWRPPESAGRDLLLVAAMHGGACVLDPAVGDDVVGTLAAAGGESGGEQDDLSYLKKDGASILTTFSQHESMAYGVDWCVAAGERERPLFASCSFYDKLLCAWELQA
;
A
#
# COMPACT_ATOMS: atom_id res chain seq x y z
N GLU A 1 20.90 -2.07 -6.66
CA GLU A 1 21.48 -3.43 -6.81
C GLU A 1 20.54 -4.52 -6.27
N LEU A 2 19.84 -4.25 -5.15
CA LEU A 2 18.74 -5.09 -4.66
C LEU A 2 17.41 -4.74 -5.34
N PRO A 3 16.49 -5.71 -5.52
CA PRO A 3 15.18 -5.43 -6.06
C PRO A 3 14.24 -4.85 -5.02
N ALA A 4 13.36 -3.94 -5.46
CA ALA A 4 12.37 -3.31 -4.59
C ALA A 4 11.04 -4.07 -4.64
N CYS A 5 10.46 -4.31 -3.47
CA CYS A 5 9.13 -4.91 -3.27
C CYS A 5 8.23 -4.07 -2.35
N ALA A 6 8.65 -2.89 -1.92
CA ALA A 6 7.73 -1.91 -1.35
C ALA A 6 8.06 -0.53 -1.92
N LEU A 7 7.03 0.27 -2.13
CA LEU A 7 7.16 1.65 -2.60
C LEU A 7 6.08 2.49 -1.94
N GLU A 8 6.48 3.52 -1.21
CA GLU A 8 5.58 4.51 -0.62
C GLU A 8 6.08 5.91 -0.96
N ALA A 9 5.18 6.74 -1.51
CA ALA A 9 5.49 8.14 -1.76
C ALA A 9 5.16 8.97 -0.51
N LEU A 10 6.14 9.74 -0.02
CA LEU A 10 5.97 10.51 1.20
C LEU A 10 5.20 11.82 0.95
N PRO A 11 4.44 12.31 1.94
CA PRO A 11 3.76 13.59 1.83
C PRO A 11 4.74 14.74 1.68
N ALA A 12 4.23 15.91 1.25
CA ALA A 12 5.03 17.12 1.07
C ALA A 12 5.81 17.53 2.34
N ALA A 13 5.23 17.32 3.53
CA ALA A 13 5.89 17.64 4.80
C ALA A 13 7.17 16.82 5.06
N LEU A 14 7.32 15.67 4.42
CA LEU A 14 8.49 14.79 4.55
C LEU A 14 9.34 14.76 3.28
N SER A 15 8.97 15.51 2.24
CA SER A 15 9.70 15.59 0.98
C SER A 15 10.46 16.92 0.89
N PRO A 16 11.67 16.93 0.31
CA PRO A 16 12.39 18.18 0.11
C PRO A 16 11.66 19.07 -0.91
N PRO A 17 11.83 20.41 -0.83
CA PRO A 17 11.23 21.31 -1.80
C PRO A 17 11.64 20.96 -3.24
N GLY A 18 10.67 20.89 -4.15
CA GLY A 18 10.91 20.60 -5.58
C GLY A 18 11.15 19.12 -5.93
N ALA A 19 11.05 18.22 -4.95
CA ALA A 19 11.23 16.78 -5.17
C ALA A 19 10.16 15.96 -4.47
N GLN A 20 10.00 14.72 -4.93
CA GLN A 20 9.18 13.71 -4.26
C GLN A 20 10.10 12.75 -3.52
N ARG A 21 9.94 12.62 -2.20
CA ARG A 21 10.64 11.58 -1.44
C ARG A 21 9.87 10.26 -1.50
N LEU A 22 10.58 9.17 -1.68
CA LEU A 22 10.06 7.81 -1.78
C LEU A 22 10.75 6.92 -0.74
N LEU A 23 10.01 5.99 -0.15
CA LEU A 23 10.55 4.87 0.59
C LEU A 23 10.49 3.61 -0.28
N CYS A 24 11.65 2.97 -0.45
CA CYS A 24 11.80 1.77 -1.24
C CYS A 24 12.25 0.62 -0.33
N GLY A 25 11.34 -0.35 -0.09
CA GLY A 25 11.68 -1.58 0.62
C GLY A 25 12.35 -2.57 -0.32
N LEU A 26 13.55 -3.01 0.03
CA LEU A 26 14.39 -3.89 -0.77
C LEU A 26 14.43 -5.30 -0.17
N TYR A 27 14.46 -6.31 -1.04
CA TYR A 27 14.56 -7.70 -0.63
C TYR A 27 15.28 -8.55 -1.67
N GLU A 28 16.34 -9.24 -1.28
CA GLU A 28 16.93 -10.32 -2.06
C GLU A 28 16.93 -11.64 -1.26
N LEU A 29 16.64 -12.73 -1.95
CA LEU A 29 16.82 -14.10 -1.46
C LEU A 29 18.03 -14.69 -2.17
N ASP A 30 19.09 -14.98 -1.42
CA ASP A 30 20.23 -15.73 -1.92
C ASP A 30 19.79 -17.18 -2.18
N GLU A 31 19.76 -17.59 -3.45
CA GLU A 31 19.28 -18.93 -3.82
C GLU A 31 20.16 -20.05 -3.27
N ALA A 32 21.46 -19.81 -3.10
CA ALA A 32 22.42 -20.81 -2.65
C ALA A 32 22.40 -20.99 -1.13
N THR A 33 22.37 -19.89 -0.38
CA THR A 33 22.39 -19.92 1.09
C THR A 33 21.02 -19.89 1.73
N ARG A 34 19.97 -19.54 0.95
CA ARG A 34 18.61 -19.23 1.42
C ARG A 34 18.56 -18.06 2.40
N ALA A 35 19.65 -17.28 2.50
CA ALA A 35 19.69 -16.08 3.32
C ALA A 35 18.83 -14.99 2.68
N ARG A 36 18.05 -14.30 3.51
CA ARG A 36 17.25 -13.14 3.11
C ARG A 36 17.99 -11.87 3.53
N ARG A 37 18.13 -10.92 2.61
CA ARG A 37 18.76 -9.61 2.84
C ARG A 37 17.85 -8.52 2.33
N GLY A 38 17.95 -7.33 2.88
CA GLY A 38 17.15 -6.21 2.45
C GLY A 38 17.63 -4.90 3.04
N ALA A 39 16.97 -3.85 2.65
CA ALA A 39 17.24 -2.50 3.10
C ALA A 39 15.98 -1.64 2.91
N LEU A 40 15.96 -0.49 3.55
CA LEU A 40 15.00 0.57 3.27
C LEU A 40 15.76 1.77 2.71
N ASP A 41 15.55 2.05 1.43
CA ASP A 41 16.12 3.22 0.78
C ASP A 41 15.17 4.41 0.89
N VAL A 42 15.72 5.57 1.26
CA VAL A 42 15.08 6.88 1.16
C VAL A 42 15.60 7.53 -0.11
N VAL A 43 14.72 7.69 -1.10
CA VAL A 43 15.07 8.15 -2.45
C VAL A 43 14.34 9.44 -2.75
N ASP A 44 15.06 10.45 -3.22
CA ASP A 44 14.45 11.68 -3.72
C ASP A 44 14.38 11.63 -5.25
N LEU A 45 13.17 11.78 -5.78
CA LEU A 45 12.89 12.02 -7.19
C LEU A 45 12.88 13.53 -7.44
N SER A 46 13.96 14.03 -8.04
CA SER A 46 14.01 15.40 -8.55
C SER A 46 13.32 15.47 -9.90
N LEU A 47 12.42 16.45 -10.07
CA LEU A 47 11.75 16.68 -11.35
C LEU A 47 12.40 17.81 -12.15
N ASP A 48 13.04 18.75 -11.45
CA ASP A 48 13.76 19.87 -12.02
C ASP A 48 15.27 19.59 -11.93
N GLY A 49 15.76 18.65 -12.75
CA GLY A 49 17.20 18.58 -13.03
C GLY A 49 17.64 19.90 -13.65
N GLY A 50 18.81 20.43 -13.26
CA GLY A 50 19.41 21.58 -13.96
C GLY A 50 19.47 21.34 -15.47
N ASP A 51 19.61 22.43 -16.24
CA ASP A 51 19.32 22.58 -17.69
C ASP A 51 19.65 21.41 -18.67
N ASP A 52 20.40 20.36 -18.27
CA ASP A 52 20.80 19.20 -19.08
C ASP A 52 20.41 17.79 -18.55
N GLU A 53 19.90 17.59 -17.32
CA GLU A 53 19.79 16.21 -16.74
C GLU A 53 18.39 15.59 -16.60
N GLY A 54 17.29 16.34 -16.79
CA GLY A 54 15.94 15.77 -16.68
C GLY A 54 15.60 15.21 -15.29
N PRO A 55 14.46 14.50 -15.12
CA PRO A 55 14.08 13.94 -13.84
C PRO A 55 14.99 12.76 -13.45
N GLY A 56 15.38 12.69 -12.18
CA GLY A 56 16.35 11.71 -11.69
C GLY A 56 16.11 11.29 -10.25
N PHE A 57 16.50 10.05 -9.93
CA PHE A 57 16.45 9.48 -8.58
C PHE A 57 17.81 9.61 -7.89
N THR A 58 17.81 10.12 -6.66
CA THR A 58 19.00 10.18 -5.80
C THR A 58 18.72 9.47 -4.48
N VAL A 59 19.51 8.45 -4.15
CA VAL A 59 19.44 7.80 -2.83
C VAL A 59 20.06 8.73 -1.80
N GLN A 60 19.28 9.12 -0.80
CA GLN A 60 19.72 9.99 0.30
C GLN A 60 20.22 9.19 1.50
N HIS A 61 19.55 8.09 1.80
CA HIS A 61 19.84 7.26 2.95
C HIS A 61 19.46 5.80 2.66
N THR A 62 20.28 4.87 3.12
CA THR A 62 20.01 3.43 3.07
C THR A 62 20.10 2.88 4.48
N LEU A 63 18.98 2.37 4.99
CA LEU A 63 18.93 1.63 6.24
C LEU A 63 19.07 0.15 5.92
N GLU A 64 20.22 -0.44 6.25
CA GLU A 64 20.43 -1.88 6.14
C GLU A 64 19.53 -2.62 7.13
N VAL A 65 18.76 -3.58 6.63
CA VAL A 65 17.89 -4.42 7.44
C VAL A 65 18.39 -5.86 7.31
N PRO A 66 18.69 -6.58 8.41
CA PRO A 66 19.13 -7.97 8.35
C PRO A 66 18.00 -8.95 7.99
N SER A 67 17.11 -8.55 7.08
CA SER A 67 15.97 -9.27 6.51
C SER A 67 15.55 -8.58 5.22
N GLY A 68 14.78 -9.25 4.35
CA GLY A 68 14.03 -8.58 3.29
C GLY A 68 12.93 -7.68 3.84
N VAL A 69 12.68 -6.53 3.20
CA VAL A 69 11.56 -5.64 3.51
C VAL A 69 10.43 -5.93 2.52
N THR A 70 9.36 -6.59 2.98
CA THR A 70 8.29 -7.11 2.13
C THR A 70 7.17 -6.11 1.85
N ASP A 71 6.92 -5.20 2.79
CA ASP A 71 5.98 -4.09 2.66
C ASP A 71 6.39 -2.97 3.62
N ALA A 72 5.97 -1.75 3.32
CA ALA A 72 6.19 -0.57 4.14
C ALA A 72 4.95 0.30 4.09
N LYS A 73 4.53 0.88 5.22
CA LYS A 73 3.41 1.83 5.27
C LYS A 73 3.69 2.98 6.20
N LEU A 74 3.45 4.20 5.70
CA LEU A 74 3.58 5.43 6.46
C LEU A 74 2.24 5.81 7.11
N ARG A 75 2.31 6.33 8.35
CA ARG A 75 1.27 7.11 9.00
C ARG A 75 1.91 8.32 9.67
N GLY A 76 1.56 9.52 9.23
CA GLY A 76 2.25 10.74 9.69
C GLY A 76 3.73 10.68 9.33
N ASN A 77 4.59 10.64 10.33
CA ASN A 77 6.05 10.47 10.25
C ASN A 77 6.54 9.13 10.81
N VAL A 78 5.66 8.15 10.97
CA VAL A 78 6.00 6.81 11.45
C VAL A 78 5.79 5.80 10.33
N VAL A 79 6.81 5.00 10.05
CA VAL A 79 6.77 3.91 9.08
C VAL A 79 6.81 2.57 9.79
N VAL A 80 5.93 1.66 9.40
CA VAL A 80 6.01 0.24 9.78
C VAL A 80 6.49 -0.56 8.58
N LEU A 81 7.40 -1.50 8.83
CA LEU A 81 7.98 -2.41 7.85
C LEU A 81 7.55 -3.84 8.16
N GLY A 82 7.05 -4.55 7.15
CA GLY A 82 6.99 -6.01 7.19
C GLY A 82 8.37 -6.60 6.88
N LYS A 83 8.83 -7.53 7.71
CA LYS A 83 10.13 -8.18 7.53
C LYS A 83 9.99 -9.63 7.13
N SER A 84 10.93 -10.08 6.32
CA SER A 84 10.99 -11.46 5.86
C SER A 84 11.44 -12.45 6.94
N THR A 85 11.62 -12.06 8.20
CA THR A 85 12.16 -12.90 9.28
C THR A 85 11.19 -13.03 10.45
N GLY A 86 9.90 -12.80 10.23
CA GLY A 86 8.88 -12.98 11.26
C GLY A 86 8.68 -11.78 12.17
N SER A 87 8.92 -10.56 11.68
CA SER A 87 8.78 -9.36 12.49
C SER A 87 8.19 -8.18 11.72
N ALA A 88 7.66 -7.22 12.47
CA ALA A 88 7.37 -5.89 11.98
C ALA A 88 8.20 -4.87 12.75
N ALA A 89 8.98 -4.05 12.04
CA ALA A 89 9.82 -3.02 12.66
C ALA A 89 9.23 -1.63 12.38
N VAL A 90 9.33 -0.75 13.36
CA VAL A 90 8.74 0.59 13.35
C VAL A 90 9.84 1.63 13.47
N TYR A 91 9.79 2.63 12.60
CA TYR A 91 10.76 3.72 12.54
C TYR A 91 10.03 5.06 12.47
N HIS A 92 10.63 6.09 13.06
CA HIS A 92 10.28 7.48 12.79
C HIS A 92 11.12 8.00 11.63
N ILE A 93 10.50 8.73 10.71
CA ILE A 93 11.18 9.41 9.61
C ILE A 93 11.22 10.91 9.87
N ALA A 94 12.44 11.48 9.90
CA ALA A 94 12.63 12.90 10.07
C ALA A 94 12.22 13.67 8.80
N PRO A 95 11.64 14.88 8.93
CA PRO A 95 11.51 15.79 7.81
C PRO A 95 12.86 16.11 7.15
N PRO A 96 12.88 16.63 5.92
CA PRO A 96 14.11 17.08 5.29
C PRO A 96 14.70 18.27 6.08
N SER A 97 15.80 18.04 6.81
CA SER A 97 16.57 19.11 7.45
C SER A 97 17.23 19.99 6.38
N ALA A 98 17.09 21.32 6.52
CA ALA A 98 17.65 22.28 5.57
C ALA A 98 19.10 22.71 5.88
N ALA A 99 19.72 22.31 6.99
CA ALA A 99 21.03 22.88 7.33
C ALA A 99 21.93 22.11 8.31
N ASP A 100 21.40 21.34 9.26
CA ASP A 100 22.24 20.83 10.35
C ASP A 100 22.09 19.31 10.45
N GLY A 101 23.14 18.58 10.03
CA GLY A 101 23.20 17.12 9.91
C GLY A 101 23.24 16.36 11.24
N GLU A 102 22.46 16.78 12.24
CA GLU A 102 22.40 16.15 13.56
C GLU A 102 21.25 15.15 13.72
N GLU A 103 20.19 15.21 12.89
CA GLU A 103 19.02 14.34 13.03
C GLU A 103 19.10 13.13 12.08
N GLU A 104 18.99 11.91 12.63
CA GLU A 104 18.93 10.68 11.84
C GLU A 104 17.68 10.68 10.96
N THR A 105 17.84 10.41 9.66
CA THR A 105 16.72 10.36 8.71
C THR A 105 15.67 9.33 9.12
N LEU A 106 16.12 8.20 9.66
CA LEU A 106 15.28 7.13 10.18
C LEU A 106 15.77 6.76 11.59
N SER A 107 14.89 6.84 12.58
CA SER A 107 15.17 6.44 13.95
C SER A 107 14.29 5.26 14.37
N PHE A 108 14.90 4.22 14.92
CA PHE A 108 14.19 3.01 15.35
C PHE A 108 13.32 3.30 16.57
N LEU A 109 12.06 2.85 16.52
CA LEU A 109 11.11 2.98 17.63
C LEU A 109 10.88 1.65 18.35
N GLY A 110 10.68 0.57 17.60
CA GLY A 110 10.39 -0.73 18.17
C GLY A 110 10.20 -1.81 17.11
N GLU A 111 10.18 -3.05 17.54
CA GLU A 111 10.01 -4.20 16.66
C GLU A 111 9.20 -5.29 17.37
N THR A 112 8.28 -5.90 16.64
CA THR A 112 7.61 -7.14 17.04
C THR A 112 8.46 -8.33 16.65
N GLY A 113 8.21 -9.50 17.21
CA GLY A 113 8.85 -10.71 16.72
C GLY A 113 8.03 -11.92 17.06
N LEU A 114 8.13 -12.94 16.22
CA LEU A 114 7.75 -14.28 16.61
C LEU A 114 8.66 -14.77 17.74
N GLU A 115 8.21 -15.80 18.45
CA GLU A 115 9.04 -16.51 19.43
C GLU A 115 10.35 -17.02 18.76
N ASP A 116 11.43 -17.07 19.55
CA ASP A 116 12.76 -17.47 19.08
C ASP A 116 12.70 -18.78 18.25
N GLY A 117 13.15 -18.69 16.99
CA GLY A 117 13.28 -19.84 16.08
C GLY A 117 12.15 -20.05 15.08
N GLN A 118 11.10 -19.22 15.08
CA GLN A 118 10.07 -19.25 14.04
C GLN A 118 10.47 -18.37 12.84
N ASP A 119 10.40 -18.91 11.62
CA ASP A 119 10.58 -18.17 10.36
C ASP A 119 9.23 -18.07 9.64
N CYS A 120 8.69 -16.87 9.53
CA CYS A 120 7.49 -16.58 8.76
C CYS A 120 7.62 -15.24 8.05
N LEU A 121 7.23 -15.16 6.79
CA LEU A 121 7.18 -13.87 6.09
C LEU A 121 5.98 -13.07 6.61
N TYR A 122 6.24 -11.84 7.05
CA TYR A 122 5.19 -10.83 7.15
C TYR A 122 5.00 -10.29 5.74
N LEU A 123 3.85 -10.47 5.12
CA LEU A 123 3.64 -10.22 3.69
C LEU A 123 3.13 -8.82 3.39
N SER A 124 2.30 -8.28 4.29
CA SER A 124 1.81 -6.90 4.23
C SER A 124 1.59 -6.34 5.62
N VAL A 125 1.69 -5.02 5.74
CA VAL A 125 1.36 -4.26 6.94
C VAL A 125 0.41 -3.12 6.55
N ASP A 126 -0.48 -2.71 7.45
CA ASP A 126 -1.29 -1.51 7.26
C ASP A 126 -1.72 -0.89 8.59
N TRP A 127 -1.87 0.44 8.59
CA TRP A 127 -2.28 1.19 9.77
C TRP A 127 -3.79 1.23 9.89
N SER A 128 -4.30 0.86 11.06
CA SER A 128 -5.70 1.14 11.38
C SER A 128 -5.92 2.65 11.52
N ALA A 129 -7.12 3.10 11.19
CA ALA A 129 -7.60 4.40 11.66
C ALA A 129 -7.48 4.40 13.19
N ALA A 130 -6.87 5.41 13.80
CA ALA A 130 -6.93 5.57 15.24
C ALA A 130 -7.16 7.03 15.58
N ASP A 131 -7.95 7.26 16.64
CA ASP A 131 -8.27 8.57 17.18
C ASP A 131 -7.09 9.12 18.01
N GLY A 132 -6.45 10.19 17.53
CA GLY A 132 -5.58 11.05 18.35
C GLY A 132 -4.06 10.82 18.27
N ASP A 133 -3.33 11.85 18.71
CA ASP A 133 -1.87 11.99 18.68
C ASP A 133 -1.20 11.21 19.83
N GLY A 134 -0.47 10.14 19.49
CA GLY A 134 0.50 9.52 20.40
C GLY A 134 0.83 8.08 20.05
N GLY A 135 -0.20 7.28 19.75
CA GLY A 135 -0.09 5.86 19.45
C GLY A 135 -0.89 5.44 18.21
N GLY A 136 -0.69 4.21 17.77
CA GLY A 136 -1.38 3.69 16.58
C GLY A 136 -1.53 2.19 16.61
N VAL A 137 -2.63 1.70 16.05
CA VAL A 137 -2.79 0.27 15.78
C VAL A 137 -2.36 0.00 14.35
N PHE A 138 -1.52 -1.01 14.14
CA PHE A 138 -1.25 -1.55 12.82
C PHE A 138 -1.50 -3.05 12.80
N CYS A 139 -1.78 -3.58 11.62
CA CYS A 139 -1.96 -5.01 11.41
C CYS A 139 -0.90 -5.53 10.46
N ALA A 140 -0.55 -6.80 10.59
CA ALA A 140 0.36 -7.50 9.70
C ALA A 140 -0.23 -8.84 9.26
N SER A 141 -0.15 -9.13 7.97
CA SER A 141 -0.50 -10.43 7.41
C SER A 141 0.73 -11.32 7.27
N LYS A 142 0.55 -12.63 7.42
CA LYS A 142 1.65 -13.60 7.47
C LYS A 142 1.49 -14.71 6.45
N ALA A 143 2.61 -15.31 6.03
CA ALA A 143 2.61 -16.46 5.13
C ALA A 143 2.07 -17.75 5.77
N ASN A 144 1.97 -17.83 7.09
CA ASN A 144 1.44 -18.97 7.83
C ASN A 144 -0.09 -18.96 7.99
N GLY A 145 -0.83 -18.13 7.25
CA GLY A 145 -2.30 -18.07 7.35
C GLY A 145 -2.83 -17.12 8.41
N GLU A 146 -1.95 -16.54 9.24
CA GLU A 146 -2.35 -15.66 10.33
C GLU A 146 -2.36 -14.19 9.95
N VAL A 147 -3.10 -13.43 10.75
CA VAL A 147 -3.00 -11.96 10.85
C VAL A 147 -2.83 -11.59 12.31
N SER A 148 -2.01 -10.57 12.57
CA SER A 148 -1.79 -10.02 13.91
C SER A 148 -2.07 -8.53 13.93
N ALA A 149 -2.66 -8.04 15.01
CA ALA A 149 -2.85 -6.62 15.31
C ALA A 149 -1.91 -6.21 16.46
N PHE A 150 -1.28 -5.06 16.32
CA PHE A 150 -0.31 -4.52 17.27
C PHE A 150 -0.66 -3.08 17.64
N ALA A 151 -0.45 -2.72 18.90
CA ALA A 151 -0.45 -1.34 19.36
C ALA A 151 0.99 -0.81 19.41
N LEU A 152 1.19 0.37 18.86
CA LEU A 152 2.38 1.20 19.06
C LEU A 152 2.05 2.24 20.14
N GLY A 153 2.76 2.18 21.27
CA GLY A 153 2.71 3.21 22.30
C GLY A 153 3.63 4.39 22.01
N ASP A 154 3.38 5.52 22.67
CA ASP A 154 4.14 6.78 22.50
C ASP A 154 5.66 6.64 22.70
N GLY A 155 6.09 5.64 23.47
CA GLY A 155 7.51 5.35 23.74
C GLY A 155 8.19 4.45 22.71
N GLY A 156 7.50 4.05 21.64
CA GLY A 156 8.00 3.08 20.65
C GLY A 156 7.75 1.62 21.01
N ASP A 157 7.17 1.35 22.18
CA ASP A 157 6.81 0.00 22.61
C ASP A 157 5.73 -0.58 21.68
N VAL A 158 6.01 -1.74 21.10
CA VAL A 158 5.07 -2.46 20.24
C VAL A 158 4.51 -3.66 21.00
N ALA A 159 3.19 -3.66 21.23
CA ALA A 159 2.49 -4.72 21.95
C ALA A 159 1.53 -5.47 21.01
N GLU A 160 1.60 -6.80 21.00
CA GLU A 160 0.61 -7.62 20.30
C GLU A 160 -0.74 -7.55 21.02
N LEU A 161 -1.78 -7.17 20.26
CA LEU A 161 -3.16 -7.10 20.75
C LEU A 161 -3.89 -8.42 20.52
N SER A 162 -3.74 -8.98 19.32
CA SER A 162 -4.37 -10.23 18.92
C SER A 162 -3.67 -10.85 17.72
N THR A 163 -3.70 -12.18 17.65
CA THR A 163 -3.30 -12.98 16.49
C THR A 163 -4.39 -14.01 16.23
N TRP A 164 -4.76 -14.23 14.97
CA TRP A 164 -5.75 -15.23 14.60
C TRP A 164 -5.47 -15.89 13.25
N ASP A 165 -5.95 -17.12 13.10
CA ASP A 165 -5.96 -17.85 11.83
C ASP A 165 -6.93 -17.19 10.84
N ALA A 166 -6.41 -16.34 9.96
CA ALA A 166 -7.22 -15.59 9.02
C ALA A 166 -7.61 -16.44 7.82
N HIS A 167 -6.71 -17.24 7.25
CA HIS A 167 -6.96 -18.03 6.05
C HIS A 167 -6.40 -19.45 6.11
N THR A 168 -7.18 -20.40 5.63
CA THR A 168 -6.86 -21.82 5.57
C THR A 168 -7.44 -22.43 4.30
N PHE A 169 -6.64 -23.21 3.59
CA PHE A 169 -7.04 -23.93 2.40
C PHE A 169 -6.84 -25.43 2.61
N MET A 170 -7.93 -26.20 2.50
CA MET A 170 -7.93 -27.66 2.70
C MET A 170 -7.32 -28.12 4.04
N GLY A 171 -7.43 -27.32 5.10
CA GLY A 171 -6.89 -27.63 6.43
C GLY A 171 -5.42 -27.26 6.62
N CYS A 172 -4.79 -26.61 5.64
CA CYS A 172 -3.45 -26.04 5.75
C CYS A 172 -3.50 -24.51 5.73
N ALA A 173 -2.52 -23.86 6.34
CA ALA A 173 -2.31 -22.42 6.23
C ALA A 173 -2.22 -21.98 4.76
N ALA A 174 -2.87 -20.88 4.42
CA ALA A 174 -2.76 -20.23 3.11
C ALA A 174 -2.06 -18.88 3.27
N GLU A 175 -1.13 -18.52 2.38
CA GLU A 175 -0.39 -17.27 2.48
C GLU A 175 -1.34 -16.06 2.43
N VAL A 176 -1.33 -15.22 3.46
CA VAL A 176 -2.18 -14.01 3.54
C VAL A 176 -1.42 -12.84 2.93
N TRP A 177 -1.59 -12.64 1.63
CA TRP A 177 -0.86 -11.63 0.86
C TRP A 177 -1.14 -10.19 1.26
N ILE A 178 -2.35 -9.90 1.76
CA ILE A 178 -2.74 -8.54 2.09
C ILE A 178 -3.57 -8.47 3.36
N VAL A 179 -3.24 -7.47 4.19
CA VAL A 179 -4.14 -6.86 5.17
C VAL A 179 -4.32 -5.40 4.79
N ALA A 180 -5.55 -4.92 4.75
CA ALA A 180 -5.85 -3.51 4.50
C ALA A 180 -6.85 -3.00 5.53
N CYS A 181 -6.42 -2.05 6.34
CA CYS A 181 -7.21 -1.48 7.41
C CYS A 181 -8.04 -0.31 6.90
N SER A 182 -9.25 -0.17 7.42
CA SER A 182 -10.11 0.95 7.07
C SER A 182 -9.49 2.26 7.52
N ARG A 183 -9.59 3.27 6.65
CA ARG A 183 -9.11 4.63 6.93
C ARG A 183 -10.09 5.46 7.76
N LYS A 184 -11.30 4.94 8.00
CA LYS A 184 -12.39 5.64 8.71
C LYS A 184 -13.00 4.84 9.86
N ASP A 185 -12.70 3.55 9.98
CA ASP A 185 -13.18 2.68 11.06
C ASP A 185 -11.97 1.93 11.65
N GLU A 186 -11.64 2.23 12.91
CA GLU A 186 -10.48 1.67 13.61
C GLU A 186 -10.54 0.15 13.82
N ASN A 187 -11.72 -0.45 13.67
CA ASN A 187 -11.93 -1.87 13.92
C ASN A 187 -12.07 -2.67 12.63
N ALA A 188 -12.27 -2.03 11.48
CA ALA A 188 -12.55 -2.72 10.23
C ALA A 188 -11.27 -2.95 9.40
N LEU A 189 -11.07 -4.17 8.94
CA LEU A 189 -10.00 -4.50 7.99
C LEU A 189 -10.45 -5.60 7.03
N VAL A 190 -9.80 -5.67 5.87
CA VAL A 190 -9.97 -6.78 4.92
C VAL A 190 -8.67 -7.56 4.75
N THR A 191 -8.80 -8.86 4.52
CA THR A 191 -7.67 -9.74 4.23
C THR A 191 -7.92 -10.54 2.97
N GLY A 192 -6.83 -10.81 2.25
CA GLY A 192 -6.80 -11.60 1.04
C GLY A 192 -5.65 -12.61 1.06
N ALA A 193 -5.88 -13.80 0.53
CA ALA A 193 -4.92 -14.90 0.58
C ALA A 193 -4.95 -15.74 -0.70
N ASP A 194 -4.04 -16.73 -0.77
CA ASP A 194 -3.95 -17.73 -1.83
C ASP A 194 -5.19 -18.64 -1.98
N ASP A 195 -6.02 -18.70 -0.94
CA ASP A 195 -7.28 -19.47 -0.97
C ASP A 195 -8.36 -18.83 -1.88
N GLY A 196 -8.06 -17.68 -2.49
CA GLY A 196 -8.98 -16.91 -3.34
C GLY A 196 -10.14 -16.30 -2.55
N MET A 197 -10.06 -16.26 -1.22
CA MET A 197 -11.07 -15.66 -0.37
C MET A 197 -10.70 -14.22 -0.04
N LEU A 198 -11.73 -13.38 0.05
CA LEU A 198 -11.67 -12.05 0.64
C LEU A 198 -12.48 -12.09 1.93
N LYS A 199 -11.89 -11.70 3.05
CA LYS A 199 -12.56 -11.66 4.35
C LYS A 199 -12.58 -10.24 4.89
N LEU A 200 -13.73 -9.83 5.42
CA LEU A 200 -13.91 -8.59 6.16
C LEU A 200 -13.95 -8.95 7.65
N TRP A 201 -13.19 -8.22 8.45
CA TRP A 201 -13.01 -8.45 9.87
C TRP A 201 -13.40 -7.22 10.66
N ASP A 202 -13.92 -7.48 11.87
CA ASP A 202 -14.03 -6.51 12.94
C ASP A 202 -13.07 -6.97 14.04
N LEU A 203 -12.09 -6.15 14.39
CA LEU A 203 -11.07 -6.46 15.39
C LEU A 203 -11.66 -6.82 16.77
N ARG A 204 -12.89 -6.39 17.07
CA ARG A 204 -13.59 -6.73 18.31
C ARG A 204 -14.23 -8.11 18.30
N MET A 205 -14.31 -8.75 17.12
CA MET A 205 -15.00 -10.03 16.89
C MET A 205 -14.07 -11.14 16.41
N VAL A 206 -12.75 -10.88 16.29
CA VAL A 206 -11.78 -11.92 15.93
C VAL A 206 -11.87 -13.11 16.91
N PRO A 207 -11.77 -14.37 16.44
CA PRO A 207 -11.37 -14.80 15.10
C PRO A 207 -12.55 -15.03 14.13
N THR A 208 -13.73 -14.44 14.36
CA THR A 208 -14.89 -14.61 13.46
C THR A 208 -14.95 -13.47 12.44
N PRO A 209 -14.88 -13.76 11.12
CA PRO A 209 -14.99 -12.70 10.11
C PRO A 209 -16.43 -12.17 10.04
N ALA A 210 -16.57 -10.85 9.86
CA ALA A 210 -17.86 -10.19 9.66
C ALA A 210 -18.47 -10.56 8.29
N ALA A 211 -17.63 -10.78 7.28
CA ALA A 211 -18.04 -11.35 6.00
C ALA A 211 -16.93 -12.21 5.39
N THR A 212 -17.32 -13.23 4.62
CA THR A 212 -16.39 -14.04 3.82
C THR A 212 -16.93 -14.17 2.41
N VAL A 213 -16.14 -13.74 1.44
CA VAL A 213 -16.43 -13.84 0.01
C VAL A 213 -15.64 -15.02 -0.56
N LYS A 214 -16.34 -15.95 -1.22
CA LYS A 214 -15.76 -17.15 -1.84
C LYS A 214 -16.22 -17.25 -3.29
N GLY A 215 -15.34 -17.72 -4.17
CA GLY A 215 -15.66 -17.97 -5.58
C GLY A 215 -15.86 -16.72 -6.44
N VAL A 216 -15.46 -15.54 -5.96
CA VAL A 216 -15.45 -14.30 -6.76
C VAL A 216 -14.06 -14.00 -7.30
N HIS A 217 -13.03 -14.18 -6.48
CA HIS A 217 -11.64 -14.18 -6.92
C HIS A 217 -11.27 -15.60 -7.34
N GLU A 218 -10.71 -15.75 -8.54
CA GLU A 218 -10.40 -17.06 -9.14
C GLU A 218 -8.95 -17.51 -8.82
N ALA A 219 -8.17 -16.62 -8.20
CA ALA A 219 -6.81 -16.86 -7.71
C ALA A 219 -6.56 -16.01 -6.46
N GLY A 220 -5.34 -16.06 -5.92
CA GLY A 220 -4.95 -15.34 -4.70
C GLY A 220 -5.30 -13.85 -4.75
N VAL A 221 -5.81 -13.31 -3.64
CA VAL A 221 -6.10 -11.88 -3.47
C VAL A 221 -4.84 -11.22 -2.91
N THR A 222 -4.12 -10.51 -3.76
CA THR A 222 -2.75 -10.05 -3.54
C THR A 222 -2.66 -8.62 -3.01
N THR A 223 -3.73 -7.84 -3.15
CA THR A 223 -3.76 -6.45 -2.72
C THR A 223 -5.17 -5.95 -2.47
N ALA A 224 -5.27 -4.97 -1.59
CA ALA A 224 -6.49 -4.27 -1.23
C ALA A 224 -6.11 -2.88 -0.72
N GLN A 225 -6.97 -1.90 -0.97
CA GLN A 225 -6.83 -0.59 -0.36
C GLN A 225 -8.20 0.09 -0.22
N TRP A 226 -8.46 0.58 1.00
CA TRP A 226 -9.61 1.43 1.28
C TRP A 226 -9.48 2.79 0.59
N HIS A 227 -10.61 3.30 0.13
CA HIS A 227 -10.66 4.62 -0.45
C HIS A 227 -10.32 5.69 0.61
N PRO A 228 -9.52 6.71 0.28
CA PRO A 228 -9.05 7.68 1.28
C PRO A 228 -10.16 8.58 1.86
N VAL A 229 -11.19 8.87 1.06
CA VAL A 229 -12.33 9.72 1.46
C VAL A 229 -13.57 8.90 1.85
N ARG A 230 -14.09 8.06 0.95
CA ARG A 230 -15.32 7.27 1.13
C ARG A 230 -15.12 6.10 2.09
N ALA A 231 -15.88 6.03 3.17
CA ALA A 231 -15.59 5.16 4.31
C ALA A 231 -15.77 3.67 4.01
N HIS A 232 -16.66 3.34 3.07
CA HIS A 232 -17.06 1.96 2.79
C HIS A 232 -16.57 1.43 1.43
N LEU A 233 -15.94 2.28 0.62
CA LEU A 233 -15.40 1.88 -0.68
C LEU A 233 -13.98 1.36 -0.52
N PHE A 234 -13.67 0.23 -1.12
CA PHE A 234 -12.30 -0.24 -1.25
C PHE A 234 -12.09 -1.01 -2.55
N ALA A 235 -10.85 -1.08 -3.00
CA ALA A 235 -10.43 -1.85 -4.16
C ALA A 235 -9.71 -3.12 -3.73
N THR A 236 -9.83 -4.19 -4.49
CA THR A 236 -8.98 -5.38 -4.39
C THR A 236 -8.40 -5.73 -5.75
N GLY A 237 -7.20 -6.31 -5.73
CA GLY A 237 -6.53 -6.91 -6.89
C GLY A 237 -6.23 -8.37 -6.62
N SER A 238 -6.21 -9.18 -7.67
CA SER A 238 -5.91 -10.59 -7.59
C SER A 238 -5.00 -11.02 -8.72
N TYR A 239 -4.31 -12.14 -8.48
CA TYR A 239 -3.55 -12.84 -9.50
C TYR A 239 -4.42 -13.30 -10.69
N ASP A 240 -5.75 -13.32 -10.53
CA ASP A 240 -6.73 -13.56 -11.60
C ASP A 240 -6.88 -12.41 -12.61
N GLN A 241 -5.97 -11.43 -12.54
CA GLN A 241 -5.87 -10.29 -13.45
C GLN A 241 -7.05 -9.32 -13.39
N ARG A 242 -7.82 -9.33 -12.30
CA ARG A 242 -8.98 -8.45 -12.16
C ARG A 242 -8.89 -7.58 -10.91
N VAL A 243 -9.15 -6.30 -11.12
CA VAL A 243 -9.40 -5.32 -10.06
C VAL A 243 -10.90 -5.29 -9.78
N ARG A 244 -11.27 -5.31 -8.50
CA ARG A 244 -12.67 -5.29 -8.06
C ARG A 244 -12.89 -4.17 -7.06
N LEU A 245 -13.99 -3.42 -7.20
CA LEU A 245 -14.41 -2.44 -6.21
C LEU A 245 -15.52 -3.02 -5.33
N TRP A 246 -15.50 -2.68 -4.05
CA TRP A 246 -16.40 -3.27 -3.05
C TRP A 246 -17.01 -2.19 -2.17
N ASP A 247 -18.25 -2.44 -1.72
CA ASP A 247 -18.88 -1.73 -0.63
C ASP A 247 -18.85 -2.64 0.60
N ALA A 248 -18.14 -2.22 1.66
CA ALA A 248 -18.02 -2.97 2.91
C ALA A 248 -19.38 -3.23 3.58
N ARG A 249 -20.40 -2.42 3.30
CA ARG A 249 -21.79 -2.62 3.80
C ARG A 249 -22.52 -3.74 3.06
N SER A 250 -22.03 -4.16 1.88
CA SER A 250 -22.66 -5.17 1.02
C SER A 250 -21.63 -6.03 0.27
N MET A 251 -20.94 -6.89 1.02
CA MET A 251 -19.88 -7.78 0.53
C MET A 251 -20.32 -8.96 -0.35
N ARG A 252 -21.58 -9.01 -0.80
CA ARG A 252 -22.11 -10.17 -1.57
C ARG A 252 -21.53 -10.28 -2.97
N ARG A 253 -21.19 -9.15 -3.59
CA ARG A 253 -20.63 -9.04 -4.94
C ARG A 253 -19.87 -7.72 -5.05
N PRO A 254 -18.87 -7.64 -5.94
CA PRO A 254 -18.21 -6.38 -6.22
C PRO A 254 -19.19 -5.41 -6.90
N LEU A 255 -18.96 -4.11 -6.69
CA LEU A 255 -19.61 -3.01 -7.40
C LEU A 255 -19.17 -2.97 -8.87
N GLN A 256 -17.89 -3.27 -9.11
CA GLN A 256 -17.24 -3.27 -10.41
C GLN A 256 -16.18 -4.37 -10.47
N THR A 257 -15.99 -4.92 -11.66
CA THR A 257 -14.88 -5.82 -11.97
C THR A 257 -14.24 -5.33 -13.27
N THR A 258 -12.92 -5.14 -13.26
CA THR A 258 -12.16 -4.60 -14.39
C THR A 258 -10.97 -5.52 -14.67
N GLU A 259 -10.75 -5.88 -15.92
CA GLU A 259 -9.56 -6.63 -16.33
C GLU A 259 -8.35 -5.69 -16.36
N ALA A 260 -7.28 -6.10 -15.69
CA ALA A 260 -5.98 -5.44 -15.67
C ALA A 260 -5.06 -6.06 -16.75
N PRO A 261 -3.96 -5.40 -17.14
CA PRO A 261 -3.05 -5.94 -18.17
C PRO A 261 -2.27 -7.20 -17.72
N GLY A 262 -2.47 -7.65 -16.49
CA GLY A 262 -1.89 -8.89 -15.95
C GLY A 262 -2.23 -9.09 -14.48
N GLY A 263 -1.57 -10.04 -13.82
CA GLY A 263 -1.85 -10.41 -12.42
C GLY A 263 -1.59 -9.23 -11.49
N VAL A 264 -2.61 -8.76 -10.77
CA VAL A 264 -2.51 -7.52 -9.99
C VAL A 264 -1.68 -7.78 -8.73
N TRP A 265 -0.77 -6.88 -8.36
CA TRP A 265 0.08 -7.01 -7.17
C TRP A 265 -0.04 -5.85 -6.20
N ARG A 266 -0.36 -4.64 -6.67
CA ARG A 266 -0.67 -3.48 -5.82
C ARG A 266 -1.73 -2.61 -6.44
N VAL A 267 -2.58 -2.04 -5.60
CA VAL A 267 -3.52 -0.97 -5.97
C VAL A 267 -3.35 0.23 -5.05
N LYS A 268 -3.37 1.44 -5.61
CA LYS A 268 -3.28 2.71 -4.89
C LYS A 268 -4.30 3.72 -5.43
N TRP A 269 -5.30 4.07 -4.63
CA TRP A 269 -6.17 5.21 -4.85
C TRP A 269 -5.36 6.49 -4.87
N ARG A 270 -5.73 7.40 -5.77
CA ARG A 270 -5.19 8.73 -5.80
C ARG A 270 -5.47 9.44 -4.46
N PRO A 271 -4.45 10.03 -3.80
CA PRO A 271 -4.65 10.72 -2.53
C PRO A 271 -5.55 11.95 -2.68
N PRO A 272 -6.33 12.32 -1.65
CA PRO A 272 -7.30 13.42 -1.72
C PRO A 272 -6.64 14.80 -1.84
N GLU A 273 -5.38 14.94 -1.45
CA GLU A 273 -4.60 16.17 -1.63
C GLU A 273 -4.32 16.45 -3.12
N SER A 274 -4.46 15.43 -3.97
CA SER A 274 -4.34 15.57 -5.42
C SER A 274 -5.71 15.88 -6.03
N ALA A 275 -5.93 17.13 -6.45
CA ALA A 275 -7.19 17.53 -7.08
C ALA A 275 -7.54 16.67 -8.31
N GLY A 276 -8.79 16.19 -8.42
CA GLY A 276 -9.33 15.56 -9.64
C GLY A 276 -10.11 14.26 -9.39
N ARG A 277 -10.14 13.35 -10.37
CA ARG A 277 -10.94 12.12 -10.30
C ARG A 277 -10.38 11.10 -9.32
N ASP A 278 -11.24 10.20 -8.84
CA ASP A 278 -10.87 9.01 -8.06
C ASP A 278 -10.15 7.98 -8.94
N LEU A 279 -8.91 8.28 -9.31
CA LEU A 279 -8.10 7.37 -10.10
C LEU A 279 -7.53 6.26 -9.22
N LEU A 280 -7.44 5.06 -9.78
CA LEU A 280 -6.84 3.91 -9.14
C LEU A 280 -5.61 3.47 -9.93
N LEU A 281 -4.45 3.56 -9.31
CA LEU A 281 -3.19 3.06 -9.86
C LEU A 281 -3.05 1.57 -9.55
N VAL A 282 -2.56 0.82 -10.53
CA VAL A 282 -2.45 -0.64 -10.46
C VAL A 282 -1.06 -1.06 -10.90
N ALA A 283 -0.38 -1.89 -10.10
CA ALA A 283 0.82 -2.62 -10.49
C ALA A 283 0.43 -4.06 -10.87
N ALA A 284 0.93 -4.54 -12.00
CA ALA A 284 0.61 -5.85 -12.54
C ALA A 284 1.84 -6.64 -13.00
N MET A 285 1.76 -7.96 -12.89
CA MET A 285 2.70 -8.90 -13.47
C MET A 285 2.52 -8.97 -14.98
N HIS A 286 3.62 -8.90 -15.73
CA HIS A 286 3.72 -8.92 -17.20
C HIS A 286 3.01 -7.77 -17.94
N GLY A 287 2.26 -6.93 -17.22
CA GLY A 287 1.50 -5.79 -17.76
C GLY A 287 1.98 -4.42 -17.30
N GLY A 288 3.03 -4.36 -16.47
CA GLY A 288 3.58 -3.12 -15.93
C GLY A 288 2.62 -2.42 -14.96
N ALA A 289 2.48 -1.10 -15.08
CA ALA A 289 1.53 -0.31 -14.28
C ALA A 289 0.41 0.27 -15.16
N CYS A 290 -0.80 0.44 -14.63
CA CYS A 290 -1.87 1.13 -15.34
C CYS A 290 -2.71 2.01 -14.41
N VAL A 291 -3.41 2.98 -14.99
CA VAL A 291 -4.32 3.88 -14.27
C VAL A 291 -5.76 3.58 -14.70
N LEU A 292 -6.62 3.29 -13.73
CA LEU A 292 -8.04 3.04 -13.91
C LEU A 292 -8.87 4.26 -13.51
N ASP A 293 -9.86 4.59 -14.32
CA ASP A 293 -10.93 5.54 -13.99
C ASP A 293 -12.25 4.78 -13.77
N PRO A 294 -12.70 4.65 -12.51
CA PRO A 294 -13.91 3.94 -12.16
C PRO A 294 -15.20 4.73 -12.44
N ALA A 295 -15.10 6.05 -12.71
CA ALA A 295 -16.23 6.96 -12.80
C ALA A 295 -16.92 6.95 -14.19
N VAL A 296 -18.21 7.30 -14.22
CA VAL A 296 -19.00 7.50 -15.45
C VAL A 296 -18.71 8.87 -16.05
N GLY A 297 -18.24 8.91 -17.31
CA GLY A 297 -18.04 10.14 -18.07
C GLY A 297 -16.90 11.03 -17.55
N ASP A 298 -16.71 12.20 -18.17
CA ASP A 298 -15.65 13.15 -17.80
C ASP A 298 -16.01 14.08 -16.62
N ASP A 299 -17.28 14.05 -16.19
CA ASP A 299 -17.90 15.10 -15.36
C ASP A 299 -17.94 14.82 -13.86
N VAL A 300 -17.30 13.77 -13.35
CA VAL A 300 -17.16 13.57 -11.89
C VAL A 300 -15.91 14.32 -11.40
N VAL A 301 -15.83 15.62 -11.70
CA VAL A 301 -14.87 16.57 -11.10
C VAL A 301 -15.51 17.29 -9.89
N GLY A 302 -16.81 17.10 -9.66
CA GLY A 302 -17.60 17.90 -8.74
C GLY A 302 -17.90 17.28 -7.37
N THR A 303 -16.92 16.84 -6.58
CA THR A 303 -17.10 16.71 -5.10
C THR A 303 -15.81 16.68 -4.28
N LEU A 304 -14.75 17.35 -4.75
CA LEU A 304 -13.53 17.59 -3.94
C LEU A 304 -13.40 19.05 -3.50
N ALA A 305 -14.52 19.79 -3.45
CA ALA A 305 -14.53 21.05 -2.72
C ALA A 305 -14.24 20.74 -1.25
N ALA A 306 -13.10 21.25 -0.79
CA ALA A 306 -12.53 21.22 0.54
C ALA A 306 -13.52 20.94 1.68
N ALA A 307 -13.06 20.09 2.59
CA ALA A 307 -13.48 20.03 3.98
C ALA A 307 -13.91 21.41 4.51
N GLY A 308 -15.19 21.53 4.88
CA GLY A 308 -15.73 22.77 5.43
C GLY A 308 -17.24 22.82 5.67
N GLY A 309 -18.00 21.75 5.44
CA GLY A 309 -19.44 21.77 5.62
C GLY A 309 -20.00 20.47 6.18
N GLU A 310 -20.68 20.56 7.32
CA GLU A 310 -21.52 19.51 7.90
C GLU A 310 -22.62 19.11 6.90
N SER A 311 -22.42 18.01 6.17
CA SER A 311 -23.50 17.26 5.53
C SER A 311 -23.13 15.78 5.42
N GLY A 312 -23.45 15.02 6.47
CA GLY A 312 -23.13 13.59 6.61
C GLY A 312 -23.93 12.65 5.72
N GLY A 313 -24.16 12.99 4.44
CA GLY A 313 -24.95 12.17 3.51
C GLY A 313 -24.36 11.97 2.11
N GLU A 314 -23.52 12.88 1.62
CA GLU A 314 -23.06 12.86 0.20
C GLU A 314 -21.70 12.16 -0.01
N GLN A 315 -20.88 11.97 1.03
CA GLN A 315 -19.52 11.40 0.89
C GLN A 315 -19.48 9.92 0.51
N ASP A 316 -20.56 9.16 0.69
CA ASP A 316 -20.63 7.73 0.35
C ASP A 316 -21.56 7.44 -0.84
N ASP A 317 -21.86 8.44 -1.67
CA ASP A 317 -22.54 8.17 -2.95
C ASP A 317 -21.57 7.45 -3.91
N LEU A 318 -21.96 6.23 -4.28
CA LEU A 318 -21.24 5.35 -5.19
C LEU A 318 -21.93 5.25 -6.57
N SER A 319 -22.95 6.08 -6.82
CA SER A 319 -23.71 6.10 -8.08
C SER A 319 -22.86 6.52 -9.28
N TYR A 320 -21.75 7.21 -9.04
CA TYR A 320 -20.80 7.66 -10.04
C TYR A 320 -19.99 6.52 -10.68
N LEU A 321 -19.99 5.32 -10.10
CA LEU A 321 -19.24 4.17 -10.60
C LEU A 321 -19.88 3.58 -11.87
N LYS A 322 -19.08 3.34 -12.92
CA LYS A 322 -19.48 2.62 -14.14
C LYS A 322 -19.99 1.21 -13.82
N LYS A 323 -21.13 0.79 -14.39
CA LYS A 323 -21.64 -0.57 -14.14
C LYS A 323 -20.84 -1.69 -14.83
N ASP A 324 -20.22 -1.36 -15.95
CA ASP A 324 -19.52 -2.33 -16.81
C ASP A 324 -18.01 -2.44 -16.50
N GLY A 325 -17.55 -1.87 -15.39
CA GLY A 325 -16.14 -1.82 -14.99
C GLY A 325 -15.48 -0.46 -15.24
N ALA A 326 -14.29 -0.27 -14.66
CA ALA A 326 -13.48 0.92 -14.82
C ALA A 326 -12.81 0.98 -16.20
N SER A 327 -12.46 2.17 -16.67
CA SER A 327 -11.71 2.34 -17.92
C SER A 327 -10.21 2.42 -17.64
N ILE A 328 -9.40 1.68 -18.41
CA ILE A 328 -7.94 1.87 -18.38
C ILE A 328 -7.62 3.15 -19.16
N LEU A 329 -7.09 4.17 -18.48
CA LEU A 329 -6.69 5.43 -19.11
C LEU A 329 -5.36 5.28 -19.86
N THR A 330 -4.42 4.58 -19.25
CA THR A 330 -3.09 4.35 -19.80
C THR A 330 -2.41 3.16 -19.14
N THR A 331 -1.42 2.60 -19.83
CA THR A 331 -0.58 1.50 -19.36
C THR A 331 0.89 1.85 -19.62
N PHE A 332 1.74 1.52 -18.65
CA PHE A 332 3.16 1.81 -18.62
C PHE A 332 3.93 0.48 -18.55
N SER A 333 4.54 0.10 -19.66
CA SER A 333 5.04 -1.26 -19.90
C SER A 333 6.56 -1.40 -19.83
N GLN A 334 7.28 -0.48 -19.19
CA GLN A 334 8.74 -0.60 -19.05
C GLN A 334 9.14 -1.74 -18.11
N HIS A 335 8.25 -2.14 -17.20
CA HIS A 335 8.42 -3.35 -16.40
C HIS A 335 7.91 -4.55 -17.19
N GLU A 336 8.83 -5.39 -17.68
CA GLU A 336 8.51 -6.57 -18.48
C GLU A 336 8.19 -7.80 -17.62
N SER A 337 8.65 -7.81 -16.35
CA SER A 337 8.44 -8.90 -15.42
C SER A 337 7.30 -8.66 -14.42
N MET A 338 7.58 -8.18 -13.21
CA MET A 338 6.59 -7.99 -12.14
C MET A 338 6.73 -6.59 -11.56
N ALA A 339 5.88 -5.67 -12.00
CA ALA A 339 5.67 -4.42 -11.27
C ALA A 339 5.05 -4.79 -9.92
N TYR A 340 5.82 -4.55 -8.85
CA TYR A 340 5.46 -4.98 -7.52
C TYR A 340 4.97 -3.82 -6.66
N GLY A 341 5.58 -2.64 -6.76
CA GLY A 341 5.18 -1.45 -5.99
C GLY A 341 4.75 -0.31 -6.92
N VAL A 342 3.74 0.45 -6.51
CA VAL A 342 3.31 1.70 -7.15
C VAL A 342 2.84 2.67 -6.09
N ASP A 343 3.08 3.97 -6.28
CA ASP A 343 2.44 5.01 -5.45
C ASP A 343 2.39 6.38 -6.14
N TRP A 344 1.41 7.20 -5.77
CA TRP A 344 1.20 8.54 -6.34
C TRP A 344 2.16 9.56 -5.74
N CYS A 345 2.82 10.33 -6.59
CA CYS A 345 3.73 11.40 -6.17
C CYS A 345 2.94 12.70 -5.98
N VAL A 346 2.78 13.12 -4.72
CA VAL A 346 1.95 14.27 -4.32
C VAL A 346 2.74 15.50 -3.87
N ALA A 347 4.03 15.33 -3.53
CA ALA A 347 4.86 16.37 -2.94
C ALA A 347 5.50 17.31 -3.97
N ALA A 348 5.50 16.94 -5.25
CA ALA A 348 6.20 17.68 -6.30
C ALA A 348 5.49 18.97 -6.77
N GLY A 349 4.76 19.64 -5.86
CA GLY A 349 4.00 20.86 -6.12
C GLY A 349 2.65 20.63 -6.81
N GLU A 350 1.90 21.72 -7.02
CA GLU A 350 0.68 21.72 -7.83
C GLU A 350 1.06 21.46 -9.30
N ARG A 351 1.05 20.20 -9.71
CA ARG A 351 1.26 19.82 -11.12
C ARG A 351 -0.09 19.68 -11.81
N GLU A 352 -0.18 20.16 -13.04
CA GLU A 352 -1.34 19.94 -13.89
C GLU A 352 -1.56 18.44 -14.19
N ARG A 353 -0.47 17.66 -14.17
CA ARG A 353 -0.47 16.24 -14.54
C ARG A 353 -0.10 15.35 -13.37
N PRO A 354 -0.91 14.31 -13.08
CA PRO A 354 -0.58 13.33 -12.06
C PRO A 354 0.76 12.65 -12.34
N LEU A 355 1.61 12.59 -11.32
CA LEU A 355 2.87 11.86 -11.31
C LEU A 355 2.73 10.66 -10.38
N PHE A 356 3.34 9.54 -10.73
CA PHE A 356 3.47 8.40 -9.83
C PHE A 356 4.78 7.66 -10.07
N ALA A 357 5.22 6.89 -9.07
CA ALA A 357 6.39 6.04 -9.15
C ALA A 357 5.98 4.57 -9.12
N SER A 358 6.83 3.71 -9.67
CA SER A 358 6.65 2.26 -9.64
C SER A 358 7.97 1.54 -9.55
N CYS A 359 7.99 0.38 -8.91
CA CYS A 359 9.16 -0.49 -8.88
C CYS A 359 8.83 -1.92 -9.32
N SER A 360 9.83 -2.58 -9.90
CA SER A 360 9.74 -3.98 -10.30
C SER A 360 10.77 -4.81 -9.56
N PHE A 361 10.31 -5.97 -9.08
CA PHE A 361 11.15 -6.89 -8.33
C PHE A 361 12.17 -7.57 -9.26
N TYR A 362 11.75 -8.23 -10.34
CA TYR A 362 12.72 -8.97 -11.16
C TYR A 362 13.49 -8.07 -12.14
N ASP A 363 12.92 -6.94 -12.58
CA ASP A 363 13.63 -6.02 -13.48
C ASP A 363 14.68 -5.18 -12.72
N LYS A 364 14.60 -5.11 -11.39
CA LYS A 364 15.43 -4.22 -10.55
C LYS A 364 15.35 -2.75 -11.00
N LEU A 365 14.15 -2.32 -11.41
CA LEU A 365 13.89 -0.97 -11.93
C LEU A 365 12.98 -0.17 -11.00
N LEU A 366 13.30 1.12 -10.87
CA LEU A 366 12.43 2.16 -10.32
C LEU A 366 12.15 3.17 -11.43
N CYS A 367 10.88 3.46 -11.69
CA CYS A 367 10.44 4.35 -12.76
C CYS A 367 9.51 5.43 -12.21
N ALA A 368 9.62 6.64 -12.76
CA ALA A 368 8.68 7.74 -12.56
C ALA A 368 7.86 7.95 -13.83
N TRP A 369 6.59 8.28 -13.66
CA TRP A 369 5.62 8.35 -14.74
C TRP A 369 4.74 9.57 -14.60
N GLU A 370 4.55 10.29 -15.69
CA GLU A 370 3.61 11.40 -15.77
C GLU A 370 2.44 11.02 -16.68
N LEU A 371 1.21 11.13 -16.15
CA LEU A 371 -0.01 10.91 -16.91
C LEU A 371 -0.15 12.03 -17.95
N GLN A 372 -0.12 11.67 -19.24
CA GLN A 372 -0.42 12.59 -20.33
C GLN A 372 -1.95 12.80 -20.42
N ALA A 373 -2.35 13.98 -20.88
CA ALA A 373 -3.75 14.39 -21.01
C ALA A 373 -4.51 13.60 -22.09
#